data_AF-A0A379PID9-F1
#
_entry.id   AF-A0A379PID9-F1
#
_cell.length_a   1.000
_cell.length_b   1.000
_cell.length_c   1.000
_cell.angle_alpha   90.00
_cell.angle_beta   90.00
_cell.angle_gamma   90.00
#
_symmetry.space_group_name_H-M   'P 1'
#
loop_
_entity.id
_entity.type
_entity.pdbx_description
1 polymer ?
#
loop_
_entity_poly.entity_id
_entity_poly.type
_entity_poly.pdbx_seq_one_letter_code
_entity_poly.pdbx_strand_id
1 'polypeptide(L)'
;MPYSLPRNRSIEMMSTTISTNLNCNMSCRHCYIQPELLRVKEYVDEATYRRCVEVIIESFHLDESVSYLHLDVLGGEATLMPFEFWERNLPWTLDKISELNAAGIQTEFTFCSNLMWRDERYLDLLRAHRHHPAMDIAISFEGPESGRFGRNMAIFPKFLQRIEALGDCNMLNLVLIMGQGIIDLGPQYIIDTFVKRGITDVTCDMIFPWGSGKAYFEQHQPLYSDVAKFIADLTDLGRPYGLTVDHLDDMKKSLRTLSRSQNTLNDAYEYHWDQRGFLSLNPNQTGTEAVRPVVGLHATDANAALKIVWGNNTELDNKLSYEHDFCRDCKYLQACNSGWYPHKGMEPQVVRKYMEPSGQGFSCPGFYELWEREAKSSFDPIGVTRYGDERRARKAKRQVRAATTCDRMREADYSDDYEGFFEAVKAKPKVEVFDGLLFGLSPRQRLWFYDRLGVAVSFAGGVASFTDAASIIAHSIAGNYHTVEVELDEVARFASSQPGHSLVGYLRDALGVVQQWAMAPIELREGYARHGQSGLEISFKYEDLLIWMLRFAERLADHAVIVPTADVRLTPASYDYMQRIKASAYRVTRILQGSK
;
A
#
# COMPACT_ATOMS: atom_id res chain seq x y z
N MET A 1 -17.89 4.24 -12.92
CA MET A 1 -16.59 4.21 -12.20
C MET A 1 -15.79 3.02 -12.69
N PRO A 2 -14.44 3.05 -12.65
CA PRO A 2 -13.67 1.82 -12.82
C PRO A 2 -14.11 0.83 -11.74
N TYR A 3 -14.45 -0.38 -12.17
CA TYR A 3 -14.84 -1.50 -11.32
C TYR A 3 -13.60 -2.37 -11.09
N SER A 4 -13.39 -2.84 -9.87
CA SER A 4 -12.24 -3.69 -9.51
C SER A 4 -12.36 -5.06 -10.16
N LEU A 5 -11.35 -5.52 -10.89
CA LEU A 5 -11.29 -6.92 -11.32
C LEU A 5 -11.35 -7.87 -10.09
N PRO A 6 -11.85 -9.11 -10.24
CA PRO A 6 -11.83 -10.11 -9.17
C PRO A 6 -10.40 -10.68 -9.00
N ARG A 7 -9.44 -9.79 -8.77
CA ARG A 7 -8.02 -10.06 -8.59
C ARG A 7 -7.62 -9.67 -7.18
N ASN A 8 -6.86 -10.56 -6.57
CA ASN A 8 -6.35 -10.32 -5.24
C ASN A 8 -5.32 -9.17 -5.29
N ARG A 9 -5.45 -8.24 -4.36
CA ARG A 9 -4.53 -7.15 -4.07
C ARG A 9 -4.40 -7.06 -2.55
N SER A 10 -3.16 -7.10 -2.06
CA SER A 10 -2.87 -7.08 -0.63
C SER A 10 -1.97 -5.90 -0.33
N ILE A 11 -2.30 -5.15 0.72
CA ILE A 11 -1.45 -4.14 1.33
C ILE A 11 -1.58 -4.27 2.85
N GLU A 12 -0.45 -4.44 3.53
CA GLU A 12 -0.37 -4.89 4.93
C GLU A 12 0.50 -3.97 5.81
N MET A 13 0.87 -2.79 5.30
CA MET A 13 1.71 -1.80 6.00
C MET A 13 0.88 -0.63 6.49
N MET A 14 1.17 -0.18 7.71
CA MET A 14 0.74 1.11 8.23
C MET A 14 1.95 2.05 8.22
N SER A 15 2.03 2.94 7.22
CA SER A 15 3.01 4.02 7.17
C SER A 15 2.40 5.28 7.77
N THR A 16 3.09 5.90 8.71
CA THR A 16 2.57 7.02 9.49
C THR A 16 3.63 8.07 9.64
N THR A 17 3.20 9.33 9.67
CA THR A 17 4.11 10.46 9.78
C THR A 17 3.65 11.41 10.88
N ILE A 18 4.59 11.97 11.63
CA ILE A 18 4.35 13.12 12.50
C ILE A 18 5.22 14.27 12.00
N SER A 19 4.60 15.37 11.52
CA SER A 19 5.34 16.60 11.26
C SER A 19 5.49 17.39 12.54
N THR A 20 6.70 17.45 13.07
CA THR A 20 6.95 18.26 14.28
C THR A 20 6.85 19.76 14.03
N ASN A 21 7.04 20.17 12.78
CA ASN A 21 6.90 21.53 12.29
C ASN A 21 6.85 21.51 10.76
N LEU A 22 6.24 22.51 10.11
CA LEU A 22 6.30 22.64 8.63
C LEU A 22 7.42 23.57 8.16
N ASN A 23 8.11 24.25 9.09
CA ASN A 23 9.19 25.18 8.79
C ASN A 23 10.43 24.46 8.25
N CYS A 24 11.12 25.03 7.27
CA CYS A 24 12.38 24.49 6.78
C CYS A 24 13.43 25.60 6.61
N ASN A 25 14.70 25.24 6.83
CA ASN A 25 15.85 26.07 6.51
C ASN A 25 16.32 25.92 5.04
N MET A 26 15.62 25.09 4.26
CA MET A 26 15.80 24.88 2.83
C MET A 26 14.54 25.26 2.05
N SER A 27 14.65 25.32 0.72
CA SER A 27 13.53 25.60 -0.18
C SER A 27 13.69 24.81 -1.47
N CYS A 28 13.67 23.47 -1.35
CA CYS A 28 13.82 22.56 -2.47
C CYS A 28 12.64 22.72 -3.44
N ARG A 29 12.92 22.83 -4.74
CA ARG A 29 11.86 23.03 -5.75
C ARG A 29 10.93 21.84 -5.90
N HIS A 30 11.37 20.64 -5.53
CA HIS A 30 10.56 19.41 -5.59
C HIS A 30 9.70 19.17 -4.34
N CYS A 31 9.80 20.02 -3.30
CA CYS A 31 9.16 19.77 -2.02
C CYS A 31 7.63 19.72 -2.14
N TYR A 32 7.01 18.70 -1.56
CA TYR A 32 5.55 18.56 -1.53
C TYR A 32 4.86 19.53 -0.54
N ILE A 33 5.64 20.21 0.33
CA ILE A 33 5.12 21.24 1.22
C ILE A 33 4.90 22.54 0.44
N GLN A 34 3.74 23.17 0.65
CA GLN A 34 3.43 24.46 0.05
C GLN A 34 4.40 25.56 0.56
N PRO A 35 4.98 26.41 -0.33
CA PRO A 35 6.00 27.39 0.04
C PRO A 35 5.65 28.33 1.21
N GLU A 36 4.38 28.69 1.34
CA GLU A 36 3.86 29.54 2.41
C GLU A 36 3.94 28.88 3.79
N LEU A 37 3.83 27.54 3.86
CA LEU A 37 3.90 26.78 5.10
C LEU A 37 5.34 26.60 5.60
N LEU A 38 6.31 26.59 4.67
CA LEU A 38 7.74 26.42 4.97
C LEU A 38 8.34 27.53 5.84
N ARG A 39 7.62 28.63 6.06
CA ARG A 39 8.06 29.79 6.86
C ARG A 39 7.32 29.92 8.18
N VAL A 40 6.33 29.07 8.42
CA VAL A 40 5.47 29.13 9.62
C VAL A 40 6.21 28.49 10.79
N LYS A 41 6.59 29.30 11.78
CA LYS A 41 7.34 28.86 12.97
C LYS A 41 6.40 28.32 14.05
N GLU A 42 5.63 27.31 13.68
CA GLU A 42 4.80 26.54 14.60
C GLU A 42 5.48 25.19 14.84
N TYR A 43 5.47 24.76 16.10
CA TYR A 43 6.16 23.56 16.56
C TYR A 43 5.21 22.74 17.42
N VAL A 44 5.28 21.42 17.29
CA VAL A 44 4.50 20.50 18.11
C VAL A 44 4.96 20.56 19.56
N ASP A 45 4.01 20.50 20.49
CA ASP A 45 4.33 20.33 21.90
C ASP A 45 4.53 18.85 22.26
N GLU A 46 5.16 18.59 23.40
CA GLU A 46 5.52 17.24 23.84
C GLU A 46 4.30 16.36 24.10
N ALA A 47 3.21 16.91 24.65
CA ALA A 47 2.01 16.14 24.95
C ALA A 47 1.30 15.71 23.65
N THR A 48 1.20 16.62 22.69
CA THR A 48 0.63 16.35 21.37
C THR A 48 1.46 15.31 20.62
N TYR A 49 2.79 15.45 20.57
CA TYR A 49 3.67 14.48 19.91
C TYR A 49 3.50 13.06 20.48
N ARG A 50 3.57 12.92 21.82
CA ARG A 50 3.42 11.61 22.45
C ARG A 50 2.04 11.02 22.23
N ARG A 51 1.00 11.85 22.27
CA ARG A 51 -0.36 11.39 21.98
C ARG A 51 -0.48 10.88 20.54
N CYS A 52 0.12 11.56 19.56
CA CYS A 52 0.14 11.08 18.17
C CYS A 52 0.78 9.68 18.08
N VAL A 53 1.92 9.45 18.74
CA VAL A 53 2.57 8.12 18.79
C VAL A 53 1.66 7.07 19.43
N GLU A 54 1.04 7.38 20.58
CA GLU A 54 0.11 6.46 21.25
C GLU A 54 -1.09 6.10 20.35
N VAL A 55 -1.70 7.09 19.70
CA VAL A 55 -2.84 6.86 18.80
C VAL A 55 -2.45 6.01 17.59
N ILE A 56 -1.24 6.21 17.04
CA ILE A 56 -0.72 5.37 15.95
C ILE A 56 -0.67 3.91 16.40
N ILE A 57 -0.12 3.65 17.58
CA ILE A 57 0.00 2.30 18.14
C ILE A 57 -1.38 1.71 18.46
N GLU A 58 -2.29 2.50 19.06
CA GLU A 58 -3.69 2.10 19.30
C GLU A 58 -4.38 1.69 17.97
N SER A 59 -4.18 2.48 16.91
CA SER A 59 -4.77 2.22 15.58
C SER A 59 -4.20 0.95 14.97
N PHE A 60 -2.89 0.74 15.07
CA PHE A 60 -2.23 -0.48 14.61
C PHE A 60 -2.82 -1.73 15.27
N HIS A 61 -3.07 -1.69 16.57
CA HIS A 61 -3.65 -2.82 17.30
C HIS A 61 -5.13 -3.08 16.98
N LEU A 62 -5.87 -2.09 16.47
CA LEU A 62 -7.27 -2.26 16.06
C LEU A 62 -7.39 -3.02 14.74
N ASP A 63 -6.44 -2.84 13.82
CA ASP A 63 -6.45 -3.46 12.50
C ASP A 63 -5.68 -4.78 12.50
N GLU A 64 -6.40 -5.89 12.40
CA GLU A 64 -5.78 -7.21 12.44
C GLU A 64 -5.03 -7.60 11.15
N SER A 65 -5.18 -6.84 10.07
CA SER A 65 -4.65 -7.16 8.75
C SER A 65 -3.38 -6.40 8.36
N VAL A 66 -2.98 -5.41 9.15
CA VAL A 66 -1.61 -4.87 9.06
C VAL A 66 -0.63 -5.73 9.86
N SER A 67 0.59 -5.85 9.37
CA SER A 67 1.66 -6.64 10.01
C SER A 67 2.97 -5.86 10.17
N TYR A 68 3.02 -4.65 9.61
CA TYR A 68 4.17 -3.77 9.64
C TYR A 68 3.73 -2.36 10.03
N LEU A 69 4.42 -1.76 10.99
CA LEU A 69 4.24 -0.36 11.37
C LEU A 69 5.51 0.42 11.08
N HIS A 70 5.38 1.50 10.34
CA HIS A 70 6.45 2.43 10.06
C HIS A 70 6.05 3.82 10.56
N LEU A 71 6.90 4.40 11.39
CA LEU A 71 6.67 5.71 11.99
C LEU A 71 7.80 6.66 11.59
N ASP A 72 7.44 7.63 10.76
CA ASP A 72 8.31 8.70 10.32
C ASP A 72 8.12 9.94 11.15
N VAL A 73 9.24 10.54 11.52
CA VAL A 73 9.28 11.95 11.91
C VAL A 73 9.75 12.76 10.71
N LEU A 74 8.84 13.60 10.23
CA LEU A 74 9.07 14.52 9.12
C LEU A 74 8.71 15.95 9.56
N GLY A 75 8.47 16.80 8.56
CA GLY A 75 8.16 18.19 8.68
C GLY A 75 8.80 18.97 7.55
N GLY A 76 9.01 20.27 7.76
CA GLY A 76 9.97 21.00 6.93
C GLY A 76 11.40 20.58 7.26
N GLU A 77 11.82 20.67 8.52
CA GLU A 77 13.08 20.10 9.02
C GLU A 77 12.96 19.72 10.51
N ALA A 78 13.07 18.43 10.83
CA ALA A 78 12.88 17.91 12.19
C ALA A 78 13.89 18.48 13.19
N THR A 79 15.12 18.79 12.75
CA THR A 79 16.17 19.38 13.61
C THR A 79 16.01 20.89 13.86
N LEU A 80 14.93 21.51 13.35
CA LEU A 80 14.55 22.88 13.74
C LEU A 80 13.75 22.93 15.04
N MET A 81 13.31 21.80 15.57
CA MET A 81 12.83 21.70 16.95
C MET A 81 13.94 22.13 17.93
N PRO A 82 13.59 22.60 19.14
CA PRO A 82 14.56 22.75 20.22
C PRO A 82 15.24 21.40 20.50
N PHE A 83 16.56 21.41 20.71
CA PHE A 83 17.33 20.19 21.00
C PHE A 83 16.73 19.38 22.15
N GLU A 84 16.33 20.08 23.22
CA GLU A 84 15.80 19.48 24.44
C GLU A 84 14.50 18.70 24.19
N PHE A 85 13.74 19.04 23.14
CA PHE A 85 12.58 18.25 22.72
C PHE A 85 12.99 16.85 22.29
N TRP A 86 13.99 16.73 21.41
CA TRP A 86 14.44 15.43 20.92
C TRP A 86 15.27 14.66 21.94
N GLU A 87 16.04 15.35 22.77
CA GLU A 87 16.74 14.74 23.91
C GLU A 87 15.78 13.93 24.80
N ARG A 88 14.54 14.40 24.98
CA ARG A 88 13.51 13.69 25.75
C ARG A 88 12.69 12.71 24.93
N ASN A 89 12.31 13.07 23.70
CA ASN A 89 11.30 12.32 22.95
C ASN A 89 11.87 11.27 21.99
N LEU A 90 13.11 11.41 21.50
CA LEU A 90 13.75 10.37 20.69
C LEU A 90 13.90 9.06 21.48
N PRO A 91 14.57 9.02 22.65
CA PRO A 91 14.69 7.78 23.42
C PRO A 91 13.33 7.20 23.81
N TRP A 92 12.38 8.04 24.24
CA TRP A 92 11.02 7.60 24.57
C TRP A 92 10.31 6.93 23.38
N THR A 93 10.46 7.48 22.16
CA THR A 93 9.84 6.90 20.96
C THR A 93 10.50 5.57 20.61
N LEU A 94 11.83 5.49 20.69
CA LEU A 94 12.58 4.27 20.44
C LEU A 94 12.25 3.15 21.43
N ASP A 95 11.99 3.49 22.70
CA ASP A 95 11.51 2.53 23.71
C ASP A 95 10.14 1.97 23.30
N LYS A 96 9.21 2.80 22.83
CA LYS A 96 7.89 2.35 22.34
C LYS A 96 7.98 1.44 21.12
N ILE A 97 8.86 1.76 20.18
CA ILE A 97 9.08 0.89 19.02
C ILE A 97 9.74 -0.43 19.44
N SER A 98 10.66 -0.39 20.40
CA SER A 98 11.31 -1.59 20.94
C SER A 98 10.33 -2.50 21.68
N GLU A 99 9.36 -1.94 22.42
CA GLU A 99 8.27 -2.70 23.06
C GLU A 99 7.45 -3.49 22.01
N LEU A 100 7.13 -2.88 20.87
CA LEU A 100 6.42 -3.54 19.77
C LEU A 100 7.27 -4.61 19.09
N ASN A 101 8.53 -4.31 18.79
CA ASN A 101 9.47 -5.28 18.21
C ASN A 101 9.68 -6.49 19.12
N ALA A 102 9.76 -6.28 20.44
CA ALA A 102 9.85 -7.37 21.42
C ALA A 102 8.58 -8.25 21.47
N ALA A 103 7.41 -7.69 21.12
CA ALA A 103 6.17 -8.44 20.94
C ALA A 103 6.08 -9.16 19.57
N GLY A 104 7.13 -9.10 18.74
CA GLY A 104 7.18 -9.72 17.42
C GLY A 104 6.51 -8.92 16.31
N ILE A 105 6.17 -7.65 16.56
CA ILE A 105 5.61 -6.75 15.55
C ILE A 105 6.77 -6.07 14.85
N GLN A 106 6.90 -6.26 13.53
CA GLN A 106 7.94 -5.60 12.75
C GLN A 106 7.62 -4.08 12.72
N THR A 107 8.43 -3.30 13.43
CA THR A 107 8.22 -1.86 13.60
C THR A 107 9.52 -1.08 13.42
N GLU A 108 9.45 0.01 12.66
CA GLU A 108 10.58 0.89 12.37
C GLU A 108 10.25 2.35 12.68
N PHE A 109 11.25 3.07 13.19
CA PHE A 109 11.22 4.52 13.37
C PHE A 109 12.26 5.17 12.46
N THR A 110 11.83 6.09 11.60
CA THR A 110 12.73 6.84 10.72
C THR A 110 12.78 8.31 11.13
N PHE A 111 13.98 8.81 11.36
CA PHE A 111 14.26 10.22 11.61
C PHE A 111 14.72 10.91 10.33
N CYS A 112 13.86 11.71 9.72
CA CYS A 112 14.17 12.36 8.45
C CYS A 112 14.83 13.73 8.67
N SER A 113 16.00 13.98 8.06
CA SER A 113 16.68 15.27 8.15
C SER A 113 17.38 15.65 6.86
N ASN A 114 17.40 16.95 6.56
CA ASN A 114 18.22 17.51 5.51
C ASN A 114 19.71 17.66 5.90
N LEU A 115 20.07 17.25 7.12
CA LEU A 115 21.38 17.37 7.76
C LEU A 115 21.88 18.80 7.91
N MET A 116 21.04 19.82 7.85
CA MET A 116 21.44 21.24 7.93
C MET A 116 21.04 21.90 9.25
N TRP A 117 21.04 21.13 10.35
CA TRP A 117 20.85 21.62 11.71
C TRP A 117 21.76 22.81 12.06
N ARG A 118 21.25 23.72 12.89
CA ARG A 118 22.00 24.88 13.41
C ARG A 118 22.66 24.59 14.75
N ASP A 119 22.05 23.74 15.56
CA ASP A 119 22.58 23.30 16.85
C ASP A 119 23.44 22.04 16.64
N GLU A 120 24.75 22.13 16.86
CA GLU A 120 25.67 21.01 16.60
C GLU A 120 25.48 19.86 17.59
N ARG A 121 24.77 20.05 18.72
CA ARG A 121 24.44 18.96 19.67
C ARG A 121 23.62 17.84 19.03
N TYR A 122 22.90 18.12 17.94
CA TYR A 122 22.15 17.10 17.19
C TYR A 122 23.04 15.97 16.68
N LEU A 123 24.29 16.27 16.29
CA LEU A 123 25.22 15.23 15.86
C LEU A 123 25.46 14.21 16.98
N ASP A 124 25.70 14.68 18.20
CA ASP A 124 25.95 13.80 19.34
C ASP A 124 24.69 12.99 19.72
N LEU A 125 23.51 13.60 19.67
CA LEU A 125 22.24 12.92 19.91
C LEU A 125 22.00 11.79 18.90
N LEU A 126 22.10 12.07 17.60
CA LEU A 126 21.90 11.05 16.56
C LEU A 126 22.96 9.94 16.68
N ARG A 127 24.22 10.29 16.96
CA ARG A 127 25.30 9.32 17.17
C ARG A 127 25.13 8.46 18.41
N ALA A 128 24.44 8.95 19.44
CA ALA A 128 24.14 8.17 20.64
C ALA A 128 23.18 7.01 20.35
N HIS A 129 22.35 7.14 19.30
CA HIS A 129 21.33 6.15 18.93
C HIS A 129 21.60 5.46 17.58
N ARG A 130 22.73 5.73 16.91
CA ARG A 130 23.04 5.24 15.56
C ARG A 130 23.06 3.72 15.34
N HIS A 131 23.20 2.93 16.41
CA HIS A 131 23.16 1.45 16.36
C HIS A 131 21.89 0.90 17.01
N HIS A 132 20.93 1.76 17.36
CA HIS A 132 19.67 1.33 17.92
C HIS A 132 18.89 0.55 16.84
N PRO A 133 18.46 -0.69 17.11
CA PRO A 133 17.91 -1.58 16.07
C PRO A 133 16.58 -1.09 15.48
N ALA A 134 15.88 -0.20 16.17
CA ALA A 134 14.62 0.39 15.72
C ALA A 134 14.78 1.74 15.01
N MET A 135 16.00 2.29 14.91
CA MET A 135 16.24 3.63 14.39
C MET A 135 16.84 3.57 12.99
N ASP A 136 16.18 4.24 12.05
CA ASP A 136 16.71 4.63 10.74
C ASP A 136 16.87 6.16 10.67
N ILE A 137 17.88 6.62 9.94
CA ILE A 137 18.08 8.03 9.61
C ILE A 137 17.96 8.18 8.10
N ALA A 138 16.86 8.78 7.65
CA ALA A 138 16.67 9.07 6.24
C ALA A 138 17.23 10.45 5.89
N ILE A 139 18.12 10.46 4.90
CA ILE A 139 18.73 11.67 4.34
C ILE A 139 18.40 11.75 2.86
N SER A 140 17.91 12.89 2.38
CA SER A 140 17.55 13.00 0.96
C SER A 140 18.67 13.63 0.12
N PHE A 141 18.78 13.15 -1.12
CA PHE A 141 19.60 13.76 -2.16
C PHE A 141 18.81 13.84 -3.48
N GLU A 142 19.16 14.85 -4.28
CA GLU A 142 18.47 15.18 -5.51
C GLU A 142 19.41 15.92 -6.46
N GLY A 143 19.00 16.04 -7.74
CA GLY A 143 19.79 16.70 -8.75
C GLY A 143 20.02 18.20 -8.49
N PRO A 144 21.07 18.82 -9.06
CA PRO A 144 21.40 20.24 -8.87
C PRO A 144 20.27 21.22 -9.23
N GLU A 145 19.40 20.84 -10.16
CA GLU A 145 18.24 21.59 -10.63
C GLU A 145 17.19 21.85 -9.54
N SER A 146 17.19 21.04 -8.47
CA SER A 146 16.34 21.22 -7.29
C SER A 146 16.59 22.52 -6.53
N GLY A 147 17.80 23.07 -6.65
CA GLY A 147 18.25 24.25 -5.92
C GLY A 147 18.52 24.05 -4.42
N ARG A 148 18.36 22.84 -3.85
CA ARG A 148 18.56 22.59 -2.41
C ARG A 148 19.93 23.04 -1.92
N PHE A 149 20.97 22.68 -2.66
CA PHE A 149 22.35 22.95 -2.25
C PHE A 149 22.86 24.34 -2.69
N GLY A 150 21.95 25.24 -3.07
CA GLY A 150 22.26 26.59 -3.49
C GLY A 150 22.98 26.67 -4.84
N ARG A 151 23.36 27.89 -5.23
CA ARG A 151 24.06 28.13 -6.50
C ARG A 151 25.39 27.38 -6.51
N ASN A 152 25.66 26.64 -7.58
CA ASN A 152 26.87 25.82 -7.75
C ASN A 152 27.08 24.79 -6.62
N MET A 153 26.01 24.30 -6.00
CA MET A 153 26.09 23.31 -4.91
C MET A 153 26.92 23.79 -3.70
N ALA A 154 26.91 25.09 -3.41
CA ALA A 154 27.79 25.73 -2.42
C ALA A 154 27.75 25.10 -1.00
N ILE A 155 26.63 24.53 -0.58
CA ILE A 155 26.49 23.89 0.74
C ILE A 155 26.67 22.37 0.70
N PHE A 156 26.82 21.77 -0.48
CA PHE A 156 26.98 20.32 -0.64
C PHE A 156 28.22 19.75 0.09
N PRO A 157 29.40 20.42 0.11
CA PRO A 157 30.53 19.93 0.90
C PRO A 157 30.21 19.78 2.39
N LYS A 158 29.43 20.71 2.96
CA LYS A 158 28.99 20.64 4.36
C LYS A 158 28.04 19.45 4.58
N PHE A 159 27.17 19.16 3.60
CA PHE A 159 26.29 17.98 3.63
C PHE A 159 27.10 16.70 3.71
N LEU A 160 28.08 16.52 2.82
CA LEU A 160 28.97 15.35 2.82
C LEU A 160 29.77 15.24 4.12
N GLN A 161 30.30 16.35 4.64
CA GLN A 161 31.00 16.36 5.92
C GLN A 161 30.12 15.86 7.07
N ARG A 162 28.81 16.17 7.07
CA ARG A 162 27.88 15.73 8.11
C ARG A 162 27.50 14.26 7.98
N ILE A 163 27.39 13.73 6.75
CA ILE A 163 27.28 12.29 6.51
C ILE A 163 28.50 11.57 7.09
N GLU A 164 29.70 12.02 6.74
CA GLU A 164 30.95 11.44 7.25
C GLU A 164 31.05 11.55 8.79
N ALA A 165 30.53 12.63 9.38
CA ALA A 165 30.55 12.85 10.83
C ALA A 165 29.56 11.97 11.61
N LEU A 166 28.42 11.59 11.02
CA LEU A 166 27.52 10.60 11.62
C LEU A 166 28.23 9.24 11.79
N GLY A 167 29.09 8.90 10.83
CA GLY A 167 29.90 7.68 10.84
C GLY A 167 29.07 6.44 10.55
N ASP A 168 29.54 5.28 11.01
CA ASP A 168 28.83 4.01 10.90
C ASP A 168 27.52 4.05 11.72
N CYS A 169 26.41 4.16 11.01
CA CYS A 169 25.05 4.05 11.54
C CYS A 169 24.44 2.77 10.96
N ASN A 170 23.72 2.00 11.77
CA ASN A 170 23.16 0.71 11.35
C ASN A 170 22.23 0.84 10.14
N MET A 171 21.50 1.95 10.03
CA MET A 171 20.62 2.29 8.90
C MET A 171 20.72 3.79 8.65
N LEU A 172 21.53 4.16 7.65
CA LEU A 172 21.61 5.52 7.10
C LEU A 172 21.10 5.46 5.67
N ASN A 173 19.80 5.63 5.52
CA ASN A 173 19.12 5.53 4.25
C ASN A 173 19.29 6.82 3.42
N LEU A 174 19.78 6.69 2.20
CA LEU A 174 19.81 7.77 1.23
C LEU A 174 18.56 7.73 0.36
N VAL A 175 17.65 8.67 0.58
CA VAL A 175 16.44 8.86 -0.22
C VAL A 175 16.76 9.70 -1.45
N LEU A 176 16.81 9.09 -2.62
CA LEU A 176 17.02 9.75 -3.90
C LEU A 176 15.69 10.24 -4.47
N ILE A 177 15.57 11.56 -4.68
CA ILE A 177 14.42 12.13 -5.40
C ILE A 177 14.71 12.06 -6.90
N MET A 178 14.00 11.15 -7.59
CA MET A 178 14.25 10.75 -8.98
C MET A 178 13.77 11.79 -9.99
N GLY A 179 14.48 12.92 -10.06
CA GLY A 179 14.37 13.89 -11.15
C GLY A 179 15.40 13.66 -12.26
N GLN A 180 15.22 14.35 -13.39
CA GLN A 180 16.11 14.24 -14.55
C GLN A 180 17.59 14.46 -14.20
N GLY A 181 17.92 15.36 -13.26
CA GLY A 181 19.32 15.56 -12.86
C GLY A 181 19.94 14.39 -12.12
N ILE A 182 19.16 13.56 -11.40
CA ILE A 182 19.68 12.29 -10.84
C ILE A 182 19.98 11.31 -11.97
N ILE A 183 19.08 11.20 -12.95
CA ILE A 183 19.30 10.36 -14.14
C ILE A 183 20.57 10.79 -14.88
N ASP A 184 20.76 12.10 -15.07
CA ASP A 184 21.92 12.68 -15.77
C ASP A 184 23.24 12.47 -15.01
N LEU A 185 23.23 12.53 -13.67
CA LEU A 185 24.39 12.20 -12.83
C LEU A 185 24.77 10.72 -12.92
N GLY A 186 23.77 9.84 -13.05
CA GLY A 186 23.94 8.40 -13.18
C GLY A 186 24.29 7.69 -11.86
N PRO A 187 24.14 6.34 -11.83
CA PRO A 187 24.29 5.54 -10.62
C PRO A 187 25.73 5.52 -10.09
N GLN A 188 26.74 5.60 -10.98
CA GLN A 188 28.15 5.64 -10.58
C GLN A 188 28.47 6.85 -9.69
N TYR A 189 27.84 8.00 -9.95
CA TYR A 189 27.98 9.19 -9.10
C TYR A 189 27.50 8.91 -7.68
N ILE A 190 26.38 8.20 -7.52
CA ILE A 190 25.84 7.81 -6.21
C ILE A 190 26.80 6.88 -5.48
N ILE A 191 27.38 5.91 -6.18
CA ILE A 191 28.40 5.02 -5.60
C ILE A 191 29.61 5.82 -5.09
N ASP A 192 30.18 6.66 -5.94
CA ASP A 192 31.41 7.40 -5.63
C ASP A 192 31.20 8.49 -4.58
N THR A 193 30.01 9.07 -4.53
CA THR A 193 29.69 10.18 -3.64
C THR A 193 29.17 9.71 -2.29
N PHE A 194 28.31 8.70 -2.25
CA PHE A 194 27.57 8.34 -1.03
C PHE A 194 27.92 6.95 -0.51
N VAL A 195 27.85 5.92 -1.36
CA VAL A 195 28.03 4.53 -0.91
C VAL A 195 29.44 4.30 -0.37
N LYS A 196 30.46 4.81 -1.05
CA LYS A 196 31.85 4.77 -0.54
C LYS A 196 32.08 5.59 0.74
N ARG A 197 31.11 6.39 1.18
CA ARG A 197 31.12 7.16 2.44
C ARG A 197 30.29 6.53 3.56
N GLY A 198 29.82 5.29 3.36
CA GLY A 198 29.13 4.53 4.40
C GLY A 198 27.60 4.47 4.26
N ILE A 199 27.02 4.96 3.17
CA ILE A 199 25.62 4.70 2.86
C ILE A 199 25.46 3.23 2.44
N THR A 200 24.61 2.50 3.16
CA THR A 200 24.35 1.08 2.95
C THR A 200 22.98 0.81 2.34
N ASP A 201 22.07 1.78 2.39
CA ASP A 201 20.69 1.62 1.95
C ASP A 201 20.26 2.84 1.13
N VAL A 202 19.53 2.61 0.03
CA VAL A 202 19.02 3.64 -0.87
C VAL A 202 17.57 3.36 -1.25
N THR A 203 16.72 4.34 -0.99
CA THR A 203 15.36 4.42 -1.53
C THR A 203 15.32 5.38 -2.74
N CYS A 204 14.54 5.08 -3.78
CA CYS A 204 14.43 5.90 -5.00
C CYS A 204 13.00 6.42 -5.18
N ASP A 205 12.69 7.60 -4.63
CA ASP A 205 11.34 8.17 -4.69
C ASP A 205 11.11 8.94 -5.98
N MET A 206 9.96 8.69 -6.61
CA MET A 206 9.52 9.50 -7.75
C MET A 206 9.07 10.89 -7.30
N ILE A 207 9.10 11.87 -8.21
CA ILE A 207 8.70 13.23 -7.89
C ILE A 207 7.22 13.29 -7.50
N PHE A 208 6.94 13.84 -6.31
CA PHE A 208 5.58 14.11 -5.87
C PHE A 208 4.96 15.29 -6.65
N PRO A 209 3.77 15.13 -7.24
CA PRO A 209 3.12 16.15 -8.08
C PRO A 209 2.30 17.18 -7.29
N TRP A 210 2.76 17.54 -6.08
CA TRP A 210 2.07 18.42 -5.13
C TRP A 210 2.99 19.51 -4.62
N GLY A 211 2.44 20.53 -3.95
CA GLY A 211 3.18 21.64 -3.38
C GLY A 211 4.10 22.33 -4.41
N SER A 212 5.35 22.57 -4.02
CA SER A 212 6.38 23.09 -4.94
C SER A 212 6.72 22.06 -6.03
N GLY A 213 6.64 20.77 -5.70
CA GLY A 213 6.91 19.63 -6.57
C GLY A 213 6.06 19.57 -7.83
N LYS A 214 4.87 20.16 -7.85
CA LYS A 214 4.01 20.20 -9.04
C LYS A 214 4.70 20.84 -10.25
N ALA A 215 5.29 22.03 -10.09
CA ALA A 215 5.99 22.70 -11.19
C ALA A 215 7.31 21.98 -11.56
N TYR A 216 7.95 21.36 -10.56
CA TYR A 216 9.16 20.56 -10.76
C TYR A 216 8.87 19.30 -11.58
N PHE A 217 7.78 18.59 -11.27
CA PHE A 217 7.31 17.40 -11.98
C PHE A 217 7.13 17.65 -13.48
N GLU A 218 6.44 18.74 -13.84
CA GLU A 218 6.19 19.08 -15.25
C GLU A 218 7.48 19.25 -16.07
N GLN A 219 8.55 19.73 -15.42
CA GLN A 219 9.82 20.09 -16.06
C GLN A 219 10.88 18.97 -15.98
N HIS A 220 10.87 18.19 -14.90
CA HIS A 220 12.00 17.33 -14.53
C HIS A 220 11.62 15.88 -14.22
N GLN A 221 10.35 15.49 -14.41
CA GLN A 221 9.96 14.09 -14.33
C GLN A 221 10.66 13.26 -15.42
N PRO A 222 11.50 12.27 -15.07
CA PRO A 222 12.13 11.38 -16.04
C PRO A 222 11.14 10.33 -16.58
N LEU A 223 11.55 9.64 -17.64
CA LEU A 223 10.83 8.47 -18.14
C LEU A 223 10.91 7.33 -17.12
N TYR A 224 9.83 6.53 -17.02
CA TYR A 224 9.80 5.38 -16.09
C TYR A 224 10.84 4.30 -16.43
N SER A 225 11.23 4.18 -17.70
CA SER A 225 12.28 3.25 -18.16
C SER A 225 13.66 3.68 -17.65
N ASP A 226 13.93 4.99 -17.64
CA ASP A 226 15.22 5.52 -17.22
C ASP A 226 15.42 5.34 -15.71
N VAL A 227 14.35 5.54 -14.93
CA VAL A 227 14.36 5.25 -13.48
C VAL A 227 14.54 3.76 -13.21
N ALA A 228 13.80 2.88 -13.92
CA ALA A 228 13.94 1.44 -13.76
C ALA A 228 15.37 0.97 -14.07
N LYS A 229 15.98 1.50 -15.13
CA LYS A 229 17.38 1.26 -15.48
C LYS A 229 18.34 1.78 -14.40
N PHE A 230 18.12 3.00 -13.91
CA PHE A 230 18.94 3.58 -12.85
C PHE A 230 18.96 2.71 -11.59
N ILE A 231 17.79 2.25 -11.12
CA ILE A 231 17.66 1.35 -9.96
C ILE A 231 18.42 0.05 -10.20
N ALA A 232 18.24 -0.56 -11.38
CA ALA A 232 18.94 -1.77 -11.80
C ALA A 232 20.47 -1.60 -11.77
N ASP A 233 20.98 -0.56 -12.43
CA ASP A 233 22.41 -0.30 -12.55
C ASP A 233 23.03 0.09 -11.19
N LEU A 234 22.35 0.90 -10.37
CA LEU A 234 22.78 1.25 -9.02
C LEU A 234 22.92 0.00 -8.14
N THR A 235 21.95 -0.90 -8.20
CA THR A 235 22.01 -2.16 -7.45
C THR A 235 23.21 -3.00 -7.87
N ASP A 236 23.45 -3.14 -9.18
CA ASP A 236 24.54 -3.98 -9.68
C ASP A 236 25.91 -3.39 -9.33
N LEU A 237 26.07 -2.06 -9.42
CA LEU A 237 27.30 -1.35 -9.03
C LEU A 237 27.51 -1.30 -7.52
N GLY A 238 26.43 -1.24 -6.73
CA GLY A 238 26.46 -1.15 -5.27
C GLY A 238 26.71 -2.48 -4.57
N ARG A 239 26.39 -3.60 -5.21
CA ARG A 239 26.53 -4.95 -4.62
C ARG A 239 27.91 -5.24 -3.99
N PRO A 240 29.06 -4.89 -4.60
CA PRO A 240 30.37 -5.13 -4.00
C PRO A 240 30.61 -4.36 -2.69
N TYR A 241 29.83 -3.31 -2.44
CA TYR A 241 29.89 -2.47 -1.25
C TYR A 241 28.84 -2.83 -0.21
N GLY A 242 28.02 -3.86 -0.44
CA GLY A 242 26.93 -4.24 0.46
C GLY A 242 25.70 -3.32 0.39
N LEU A 243 25.56 -2.52 -0.68
CA LEU A 243 24.42 -1.63 -0.86
C LEU A 243 23.11 -2.42 -1.05
N THR A 244 22.09 -2.08 -0.28
CA THR A 244 20.70 -2.42 -0.53
C THR A 244 20.03 -1.28 -1.30
N VAL A 245 19.26 -1.62 -2.34
CA VAL A 245 18.36 -0.67 -3.01
C VAL A 245 16.94 -1.17 -2.77
N ASP A 246 16.19 -0.48 -1.91
CA ASP A 246 14.98 -1.01 -1.28
C ASP A 246 13.93 -1.43 -2.30
N HIS A 247 13.76 -0.62 -3.35
CA HIS A 247 12.84 -0.91 -4.45
C HIS A 247 13.08 -2.30 -5.05
N LEU A 248 14.34 -2.66 -5.32
CA LEU A 248 14.67 -3.94 -5.93
C LEU A 248 14.53 -5.10 -4.94
N ASP A 249 14.95 -4.89 -3.69
CA ASP A 249 14.84 -5.90 -2.65
C ASP A 249 13.37 -6.24 -2.35
N ASP A 250 12.51 -5.22 -2.27
CA ASP A 250 11.06 -5.37 -2.15
C ASP A 250 10.43 -6.10 -3.33
N MET A 251 10.84 -5.79 -4.57
CA MET A 251 10.36 -6.50 -5.74
C MET A 251 10.76 -7.98 -5.73
N LYS A 252 12.00 -8.29 -5.33
CA LYS A 252 12.47 -9.69 -5.19
C LYS A 252 11.70 -10.45 -4.12
N LYS A 253 11.46 -9.83 -2.96
CA LYS A 253 10.61 -10.38 -1.88
C LYS A 253 9.18 -10.59 -2.37
N SER A 254 8.61 -9.58 -3.04
CA SER A 254 7.27 -9.62 -3.64
C SER A 254 7.11 -10.76 -4.63
N LEU A 255 8.09 -11.04 -5.48
CA LEU A 255 7.99 -12.07 -6.52
C LEU A 255 7.84 -13.49 -5.96
N ARG A 256 8.16 -13.70 -4.67
CA ARG A 256 8.02 -14.99 -3.99
C ARG A 256 6.61 -15.25 -3.46
N THR A 257 5.83 -14.20 -3.22
CA THR A 257 4.51 -14.30 -2.56
C THR A 257 3.40 -13.55 -3.29
N LEU A 258 3.75 -12.65 -4.21
CA LEU A 258 2.91 -11.62 -4.82
C LEU A 258 2.03 -10.92 -3.79
N SER A 259 2.62 -10.39 -2.71
CA SER A 259 1.80 -9.86 -1.61
C SER A 259 2.25 -8.56 -0.94
N ARG A 260 3.35 -7.92 -1.36
CA ARG A 260 3.87 -6.71 -0.69
C ARG A 260 4.98 -5.99 -1.47
N SER A 261 4.69 -4.86 -2.11
CA SER A 261 5.70 -3.93 -2.64
C SER A 261 5.51 -2.54 -2.01
N GLN A 262 6.31 -2.21 -1.00
CA GLN A 262 6.11 -1.05 -0.11
C GLN A 262 6.59 0.24 -0.77
N ASN A 263 7.68 0.13 -1.53
CA ASN A 263 8.27 1.17 -2.36
C ASN A 263 7.39 1.64 -3.54
N THR A 264 6.07 1.46 -3.47
CA THR A 264 5.11 2.09 -4.39
C THR A 264 4.19 3.08 -3.69
N LEU A 265 4.34 3.27 -2.36
CA LEU A 265 3.44 4.05 -1.52
C LEU A 265 1.98 3.57 -1.63
N ASN A 266 1.79 2.25 -1.82
CA ASN A 266 0.47 1.64 -1.73
C ASN A 266 0.32 0.98 -0.36
N ASP A 267 0.44 1.76 0.72
CA ASP A 267 0.29 1.22 2.08
C ASP A 267 -1.17 1.21 2.51
N ALA A 268 -1.52 0.28 3.40
CA ALA A 268 -2.88 0.19 3.93
C ALA A 268 -3.28 1.50 4.62
N TYR A 269 -2.32 2.13 5.28
CA TYR A 269 -2.43 3.46 5.85
C TYR A 269 -1.26 4.30 5.37
N GLU A 270 -1.56 5.52 4.97
CA GLU A 270 -0.58 6.59 4.80
C GLU A 270 -1.23 7.83 5.38
N TYR A 271 -0.93 8.16 6.63
CA TYR A 271 -1.51 9.36 7.25
C TYR A 271 -0.47 10.14 8.03
N HIS A 272 -0.79 11.39 8.25
CA HIS A 272 0.11 12.35 8.84
C HIS A 272 -0.59 13.20 9.90
N TRP A 273 0.06 13.34 11.05
CA TRP A 273 -0.29 14.31 12.08
C TRP A 273 0.51 15.59 11.90
N ASP A 274 -0.19 16.72 11.72
CA ASP A 274 0.45 18.03 11.66
C ASP A 274 1.01 18.46 13.03
N GLN A 275 1.76 19.55 13.05
CA GLN A 275 2.40 20.09 14.25
C GLN A 275 1.41 20.53 15.34
N ARG A 276 0.11 20.57 15.02
CA ARG A 276 -0.97 20.94 15.94
C ARG A 276 -1.81 19.73 16.34
N GLY A 277 -1.43 18.51 15.94
CA GLY A 277 -2.14 17.28 16.27
C GLY A 277 -3.36 16.97 15.39
N PHE A 278 -3.53 17.62 14.23
CA PHE A 278 -4.61 17.30 13.29
C PHE A 278 -4.20 16.29 12.23
N LEU A 279 -5.12 15.40 11.88
CA LEU A 279 -4.90 14.34 10.89
C LEU A 279 -5.08 14.84 9.44
N SER A 280 -4.18 14.40 8.58
CA SER A 280 -4.37 14.29 7.12
C SER A 280 -4.17 12.83 6.70
N LEU A 281 -4.88 12.39 5.66
CA LEU A 281 -4.90 11.02 5.17
C LEU A 281 -3.88 10.78 4.06
N ASN A 282 -2.87 11.65 3.92
CA ASN A 282 -1.73 11.44 3.05
C ASN A 282 -0.57 12.34 3.50
N PRO A 283 0.60 11.80 3.88
CA PRO A 283 1.72 12.60 4.37
C PRO A 283 2.35 13.51 3.30
N ASN A 284 2.17 13.15 2.03
CA ASN A 284 2.79 13.86 0.90
C ASN A 284 1.94 15.03 0.39
N GLN A 285 0.85 15.37 1.09
CA GLN A 285 -0.06 16.45 0.71
C GLN A 285 -0.28 17.39 1.91
N THR A 286 -0.02 18.67 1.72
CA THR A 286 -0.09 19.67 2.81
C THR A 286 -0.98 20.85 2.45
N GLY A 287 -1.31 21.68 3.44
CA GLY A 287 -2.03 22.92 3.22
C GLY A 287 -3.41 22.70 2.59
N THR A 288 -3.63 23.32 1.43
CA THR A 288 -4.89 23.22 0.68
C THR A 288 -5.01 21.92 -0.13
N GLU A 289 -3.93 21.17 -0.30
CA GLU A 289 -3.92 19.90 -1.04
C GLU A 289 -4.07 18.69 -0.12
N ALA A 290 -3.93 18.88 1.20
CA ALA A 290 -4.06 17.82 2.19
C ALA A 290 -5.43 17.13 2.12
N VAL A 291 -5.45 15.83 1.89
CA VAL A 291 -6.65 15.00 2.04
C VAL A 291 -6.95 14.88 3.54
N ARG A 292 -8.16 15.22 3.95
CA ARG A 292 -8.57 15.20 5.35
C ARG A 292 -9.75 14.26 5.56
N PRO A 293 -9.91 13.70 6.77
CA PRO A 293 -11.14 13.01 7.13
C PRO A 293 -12.34 13.96 7.00
N VAL A 294 -13.51 13.38 6.71
CA VAL A 294 -14.78 14.14 6.54
C VAL A 294 -15.12 14.94 7.79
N VAL A 295 -14.93 14.32 8.96
CA VAL A 295 -14.99 14.99 10.26
C VAL A 295 -13.55 15.18 10.71
N GLY A 296 -13.12 16.44 10.88
CA GLY A 296 -11.76 16.75 11.31
C GLY A 296 -11.40 16.01 12.60
N LEU A 297 -10.19 15.45 12.65
CA LEU A 297 -9.73 14.63 13.76
C LEU A 297 -8.46 15.23 14.39
N HIS A 298 -8.49 15.34 15.71
CA HIS A 298 -7.34 15.68 16.53
C HIS A 298 -6.88 14.46 17.35
N ALA A 299 -5.58 14.35 17.64
CA ALA A 299 -5.00 13.18 18.33
C ALA A 299 -5.59 12.93 19.75
N THR A 300 -6.13 13.96 20.38
CA THR A 300 -6.77 13.88 21.71
C THR A 300 -8.26 13.56 21.66
N ASP A 301 -8.86 13.45 20.48
CA ASP A 301 -10.30 13.17 20.36
C ASP A 301 -10.61 11.78 20.91
N ALA A 302 -11.80 11.64 21.51
CA ALA A 302 -12.31 10.33 21.87
C ALA A 302 -12.35 9.44 20.62
N ASN A 303 -11.93 8.19 20.77
CA ASN A 303 -11.93 7.19 19.70
C ASN A 303 -11.05 7.55 18.50
N ALA A 304 -10.02 8.40 18.69
CA ALA A 304 -9.13 8.80 17.61
C ALA A 304 -8.60 7.61 16.79
N ALA A 305 -8.20 6.52 17.46
CA ALA A 305 -7.73 5.31 16.79
C ALA A 305 -8.77 4.69 15.85
N LEU A 306 -10.03 4.55 16.30
CA LEU A 306 -11.12 4.05 15.44
C LEU A 306 -11.45 5.02 14.31
N LYS A 307 -11.43 6.32 14.59
CA LYS A 307 -11.71 7.37 13.60
C LYS A 307 -10.63 7.45 12.52
N ILE A 308 -9.38 7.08 12.82
CA ILE A 308 -8.30 6.91 11.83
C ILE A 308 -8.60 5.73 10.91
N VAL A 309 -8.90 4.55 11.50
CA VAL A 309 -9.28 3.36 10.73
C VAL A 309 -10.47 3.68 9.83
N TRP A 310 -11.46 4.45 10.30
CA TRP A 310 -12.58 4.93 9.50
C TRP A 310 -12.14 5.86 8.37
N GLY A 311 -11.50 6.97 8.72
CA GLY A 311 -11.16 8.05 7.78
C GLY A 311 -10.25 7.60 6.64
N ASN A 312 -9.30 6.70 6.92
CA ASN A 312 -8.33 6.22 5.94
C ASN A 312 -8.94 5.35 4.82
N ASN A 313 -10.19 4.87 4.97
CA ASN A 313 -10.75 3.93 3.99
C ASN A 313 -10.99 4.52 2.60
N THR A 314 -11.10 5.84 2.46
CA THR A 314 -11.14 6.46 1.14
C THR A 314 -9.83 6.23 0.38
N GLU A 315 -8.68 6.39 1.04
CA GLU A 315 -7.37 6.19 0.44
C GLU A 315 -7.07 4.70 0.21
N LEU A 316 -7.40 3.85 1.18
CA LEU A 316 -7.30 2.40 1.02
C LEU A 316 -8.13 1.91 -0.19
N ASP A 317 -9.35 2.42 -0.33
CA ASP A 317 -10.22 2.08 -1.44
C ASP A 317 -9.64 2.55 -2.79
N ASN A 318 -9.11 3.78 -2.86
CA ASN A 318 -8.40 4.30 -4.04
C ASN A 318 -7.19 3.42 -4.41
N LYS A 319 -6.44 2.94 -3.41
CA LYS A 319 -5.26 2.07 -3.59
C LYS A 319 -5.63 0.67 -4.08
N LEU A 320 -6.70 0.07 -3.59
CA LEU A 320 -7.06 -1.30 -3.98
C LEU A 320 -8.01 -1.39 -5.17
N SER A 321 -8.76 -0.34 -5.48
CA SER A 321 -9.85 -0.41 -6.46
C SER A 321 -9.52 0.21 -7.81
N TYR A 322 -8.64 1.22 -7.83
CA TYR A 322 -8.20 1.81 -9.10
C TYR A 322 -7.07 0.99 -9.73
N GLU A 323 -7.15 0.85 -11.04
CA GLU A 323 -6.10 0.34 -11.91
C GLU A 323 -6.11 1.07 -13.26
N HIS A 324 -4.94 1.26 -13.87
CA HIS A 324 -4.86 1.74 -15.24
C HIS A 324 -5.23 0.63 -16.22
N ASP A 325 -5.72 0.98 -17.42
CA ASP A 325 -6.11 -0.01 -18.43
C ASP A 325 -4.96 -0.98 -18.80
N PHE A 326 -3.72 -0.49 -18.86
CA PHE A 326 -2.54 -1.32 -19.13
C PHE A 326 -2.18 -2.26 -17.97
N CYS A 327 -2.70 -2.02 -16.76
CA CYS A 327 -2.48 -2.89 -15.61
C CYS A 327 -3.37 -4.15 -15.63
N ARG A 328 -4.50 -4.13 -16.34
CA ARG A 328 -5.51 -5.20 -16.34
C ARG A 328 -4.91 -6.57 -16.63
N ASP A 329 -4.06 -6.65 -17.65
CA ASP A 329 -3.39 -7.87 -18.09
C ASP A 329 -2.05 -8.13 -17.39
N CYS A 330 -1.54 -7.18 -16.59
CA CYS A 330 -0.24 -7.26 -15.96
C CYS A 330 -0.21 -8.34 -14.86
N LYS A 331 0.79 -9.23 -14.92
CA LYS A 331 1.00 -10.30 -13.92
C LYS A 331 1.49 -9.79 -12.57
N TYR A 332 2.04 -8.58 -12.52
CA TYR A 332 2.55 -7.98 -11.29
C TYR A 332 1.56 -7.09 -10.55
N LEU A 333 0.37 -6.81 -11.12
CA LEU A 333 -0.63 -5.92 -10.52
C LEU A 333 -0.94 -6.26 -9.05
N GLN A 334 -1.00 -7.55 -8.73
CA GLN A 334 -1.31 -8.03 -7.38
C GLN A 334 -0.30 -7.54 -6.31
N ALA A 335 0.97 -7.37 -6.68
CA ALA A 335 2.02 -6.85 -5.79
C ALA A 335 2.29 -5.35 -6.01
N CYS A 336 2.30 -4.92 -7.26
CA CYS A 336 2.64 -3.55 -7.69
C CYS A 336 1.51 -2.54 -7.45
N ASN A 337 0.27 -2.99 -7.34
CA ASN A 337 -0.90 -2.15 -7.05
C ASN A 337 -1.10 -0.94 -7.98
N SER A 338 -0.79 -1.13 -9.27
CA SER A 338 -0.87 -0.09 -10.33
C SER A 338 0.22 0.98 -10.25
N GLY A 339 1.33 0.68 -9.58
CA GLY A 339 2.53 1.52 -9.55
C GLY A 339 2.49 2.59 -8.47
N TRP A 340 3.43 3.53 -8.57
CA TRP A 340 3.62 4.62 -7.60
C TRP A 340 2.32 5.40 -7.33
N TYR A 341 1.83 5.35 -6.10
CA TYR A 341 0.51 5.88 -5.73
C TYR A 341 0.32 7.36 -6.07
N PRO A 342 1.29 8.26 -5.83
CA PRO A 342 1.19 9.67 -6.26
C PRO A 342 0.94 9.88 -7.76
N HIS A 343 1.34 8.94 -8.62
CA HIS A 343 1.13 9.03 -10.07
C HIS A 343 -0.16 8.36 -10.53
N LYS A 344 -0.77 7.54 -9.68
CA LYS A 344 -1.95 6.73 -9.99
C LYS A 344 -3.18 7.59 -10.30
N GLY A 345 -3.34 8.69 -9.56
CA GLY A 345 -4.42 9.67 -9.71
C GLY A 345 -4.21 10.70 -10.81
N MET A 346 -3.09 10.66 -11.55
CA MET A 346 -2.85 11.57 -12.66
C MET A 346 -3.73 11.23 -13.87
N GLU A 347 -3.98 12.25 -14.69
CA GLU A 347 -4.63 12.08 -15.99
C GLU A 347 -3.88 11.03 -16.84
N PRO A 348 -4.58 10.07 -17.47
CA PRO A 348 -3.93 8.99 -18.23
C PRO A 348 -2.95 9.48 -19.31
N GLN A 349 -3.20 10.66 -19.87
CA GLN A 349 -2.37 11.29 -20.89
C GLN A 349 -1.01 11.73 -20.35
N VAL A 350 -1.00 12.24 -19.10
CA VAL A 350 0.23 12.65 -18.40
C VAL A 350 1.07 11.42 -18.08
N VAL A 351 0.45 10.35 -17.57
CA VAL A 351 1.16 9.09 -17.28
C VAL A 351 1.76 8.51 -18.56
N ARG A 352 0.99 8.49 -19.67
CA ARG A 352 1.46 7.96 -20.96
C ARG A 352 2.68 8.70 -21.53
N LYS A 353 2.78 10.02 -21.34
CA LYS A 353 3.94 10.83 -21.76
C LYS A 353 5.25 10.27 -21.19
N TYR A 354 5.24 9.82 -19.93
CA TYR A 354 6.43 9.28 -19.25
C TYR A 354 6.62 7.77 -19.41
N MET A 355 5.66 7.09 -20.08
CA MET A 355 5.75 5.69 -20.50
C MET A 355 6.31 5.55 -21.92
N GLU A 356 6.61 6.65 -22.61
CA GLU A 356 7.17 6.61 -23.97
C GLU A 356 8.48 5.80 -23.97
N PRO A 357 8.62 4.84 -24.90
CA PRO A 357 9.80 3.97 -24.92
C PRO A 357 11.05 4.76 -25.31
N SER A 358 12.09 4.77 -24.45
CA SER A 358 13.38 5.40 -24.75
C SER A 358 14.27 4.59 -25.70
N GLY A 359 13.67 3.73 -26.54
CA GLY A 359 14.38 2.75 -27.37
C GLY A 359 14.94 1.53 -26.60
N GLN A 360 14.80 1.50 -25.27
CA GLN A 360 15.33 0.45 -24.39
C GLN A 360 14.26 -0.51 -23.80
N GLY A 361 12.98 -0.24 -24.08
CA GLY A 361 11.83 -1.10 -23.78
C GLY A 361 10.63 -0.31 -23.24
N PHE A 362 9.73 -0.98 -22.52
CA PHE A 362 8.49 -0.40 -21.98
C PHE A 362 8.47 -0.46 -20.46
N SER A 363 8.35 0.69 -19.80
CA SER A 363 8.12 0.78 -18.36
C SER A 363 6.89 1.64 -18.05
N CYS A 364 6.43 1.57 -16.80
CA CYS A 364 5.26 2.27 -16.29
C CYS A 364 5.53 2.79 -14.87
N PRO A 365 4.59 3.51 -14.21
CA PRO A 365 4.78 3.95 -12.82
C PRO A 365 5.08 2.83 -11.82
N GLY A 366 4.86 1.57 -12.20
CA GLY A 366 5.21 0.39 -11.43
C GLY A 366 6.54 -0.27 -11.79
N PHE A 367 7.33 0.34 -12.68
CA PHE A 367 8.61 -0.17 -13.18
C PHE A 367 8.56 -1.56 -13.80
N TYR A 368 7.65 -1.78 -14.76
CA TYR A 368 7.39 -3.09 -15.38
C TYR A 368 8.66 -3.84 -15.83
N GLU A 369 9.63 -3.16 -16.44
CA GLU A 369 10.91 -3.76 -16.85
C GLU A 369 11.71 -4.33 -15.70
N LEU A 370 11.70 -3.66 -14.55
CA LEU A 370 12.40 -4.12 -13.37
C LEU A 370 11.77 -5.41 -12.83
N TRP A 371 10.44 -5.49 -12.82
CA TRP A 371 9.72 -6.72 -12.51
C TRP A 371 10.04 -7.86 -13.49
N GLU A 372 10.07 -7.60 -14.80
CA GLU A 372 10.44 -8.62 -15.80
C GLU A 372 11.89 -9.08 -15.65
N ARG A 373 12.81 -8.18 -15.32
CA ARG A 373 14.21 -8.50 -15.04
C ARG A 373 14.33 -9.42 -13.83
N GLU A 374 13.73 -9.06 -12.70
CA GLU A 374 13.87 -9.81 -11.44
C GLU A 374 13.04 -11.10 -11.40
N ALA A 375 11.92 -11.16 -12.13
CA ALA A 375 11.10 -12.37 -12.21
C ALA A 375 11.86 -13.56 -12.80
N LYS A 376 12.88 -13.33 -13.63
CA LYS A 376 13.73 -14.39 -14.22
C LYS A 376 14.46 -15.23 -13.16
N SER A 377 14.75 -14.64 -12.00
CA SER A 377 15.53 -15.29 -10.93
C SER A 377 14.75 -15.45 -9.62
N SER A 378 13.73 -14.62 -9.39
CA SER A 378 13.08 -14.51 -8.08
C SER A 378 11.61 -14.94 -8.05
N PHE A 379 10.98 -15.18 -9.20
CA PHE A 379 9.57 -15.57 -9.23
C PHE A 379 9.36 -17.03 -8.78
N ASP A 380 8.61 -17.21 -7.69
CA ASP A 380 8.30 -18.52 -7.12
C ASP A 380 6.77 -18.78 -7.14
N PRO A 381 6.24 -19.43 -8.19
CA PRO A 381 4.81 -19.68 -8.30
C PRO A 381 4.27 -20.63 -7.21
N ILE A 382 5.13 -21.50 -6.64
CA ILE A 382 4.74 -22.41 -5.55
C ILE A 382 4.65 -21.61 -4.25
N GLY A 383 5.64 -20.75 -3.98
CA GLY A 383 5.66 -19.81 -2.88
C GLY A 383 4.44 -18.89 -2.86
N VAL A 384 4.03 -18.37 -4.03
CA VAL A 384 2.81 -17.56 -4.20
C VAL A 384 1.58 -18.33 -3.75
N THR A 385 1.39 -19.56 -4.25
CA THR A 385 0.22 -20.38 -3.88
C THR A 385 0.21 -20.70 -2.39
N ARG A 386 1.38 -21.06 -1.82
CA ARG A 386 1.53 -21.39 -0.40
C ARG A 386 1.20 -20.19 0.50
N TYR A 387 1.71 -19.02 0.17
CA TYR A 387 1.41 -17.79 0.90
C TYR A 387 -0.08 -17.43 0.79
N GLY A 388 -0.67 -17.55 -0.41
CA GLY A 388 -2.10 -17.40 -0.62
C GLY A 388 -2.94 -18.32 0.27
N ASP A 389 -2.52 -19.58 0.42
CA ASP A 389 -3.18 -20.55 1.30
C ASP A 389 -3.15 -20.18 2.77
N GLU A 390 -2.00 -19.68 3.25
CA GLU A 390 -1.87 -19.19 4.62
C GLU A 390 -2.80 -18.00 4.86
N ARG A 391 -2.87 -17.06 3.92
CA ARG A 391 -3.79 -15.92 3.99
C ARG A 391 -5.25 -16.37 3.96
N ARG A 392 -5.65 -17.28 3.07
CA ARG A 392 -7.02 -17.82 3.03
C ARG A 392 -7.38 -18.58 4.30
N ALA A 393 -6.44 -19.33 4.89
CA ALA A 393 -6.66 -20.01 6.16
C ALA A 393 -6.85 -19.01 7.31
N ARG A 394 -6.05 -17.94 7.37
CA ARG A 394 -6.24 -16.84 8.32
C ARG A 394 -7.61 -16.16 8.12
N LYS A 395 -7.97 -15.86 6.87
CA LYS A 395 -9.27 -15.31 6.46
C LYS A 395 -10.42 -16.17 6.99
N ALA A 396 -10.42 -17.47 6.69
CA ALA A 396 -11.48 -18.39 7.11
C ALA A 396 -11.65 -18.44 8.64
N LYS A 397 -10.54 -18.42 9.40
CA LYS A 397 -10.60 -18.36 10.87
C LYS A 397 -11.21 -17.06 11.39
N ARG A 398 -10.88 -15.92 10.76
CA ARG A 398 -11.46 -14.62 11.12
C ARG A 398 -12.96 -14.58 10.85
N GLN A 399 -13.39 -15.12 9.72
CA GLN A 399 -14.81 -15.22 9.36
C GLN A 399 -15.61 -16.02 10.40
N VAL A 400 -15.09 -17.17 10.81
CA VAL A 400 -15.70 -17.97 11.89
C VAL A 400 -15.84 -17.14 13.18
N ARG A 401 -14.78 -16.47 13.61
CA ARG A 401 -14.79 -15.65 14.84
C ARG A 401 -15.74 -14.46 14.73
N ALA A 402 -15.84 -13.82 13.57
CA ALA A 402 -16.77 -12.71 13.35
C ALA A 402 -18.23 -13.18 13.33
N ALA A 403 -18.50 -14.42 12.89
CA ALA A 403 -19.85 -14.98 12.82
C ALA A 403 -20.44 -15.35 14.19
N THR A 404 -19.63 -15.48 15.25
CA THR A 404 -20.10 -15.84 16.60
C THR A 404 -20.71 -14.66 17.38
N THR A 405 -20.64 -13.44 16.86
CA THR A 405 -21.22 -12.27 17.53
C THR A 405 -22.74 -12.23 17.41
N CYS A 406 -23.45 -12.15 18.54
CA CYS A 406 -24.91 -12.09 18.58
C CYS A 406 -25.48 -10.67 18.47
N ASP A 407 -24.75 -9.67 18.95
CA ASP A 407 -25.22 -8.29 18.97
C ASP A 407 -25.29 -7.72 17.55
N ARG A 408 -26.38 -7.00 17.26
CA ARG A 408 -26.63 -6.41 15.94
C ARG A 408 -26.74 -4.91 16.05
N MET A 409 -26.11 -4.23 15.10
CA MET A 409 -26.14 -2.78 14.94
C MET A 409 -26.61 -2.47 13.52
N ARG A 410 -27.49 -1.49 13.35
CA ARG A 410 -27.84 -0.98 12.02
C ARG A 410 -27.24 0.39 11.86
N GLU A 411 -26.51 0.61 10.79
CA GLU A 411 -25.89 1.91 10.50
C GLU A 411 -26.91 3.05 10.42
N ALA A 412 -28.11 2.77 9.90
CA ALA A 412 -29.17 3.76 9.76
C ALA A 412 -29.58 4.40 11.09
N ASP A 413 -29.45 3.66 12.20
CA ASP A 413 -29.79 4.13 13.55
C ASP A 413 -28.81 5.22 14.06
N TYR A 414 -27.68 5.42 13.37
CA TYR A 414 -26.61 6.36 13.75
C TYR A 414 -26.35 7.45 12.72
N SER A 415 -27.24 7.64 11.74
CA SER A 415 -27.04 8.59 10.64
C SER A 415 -26.64 10.01 11.07
N ASP A 416 -27.13 10.46 12.22
CA ASP A 416 -26.85 11.77 12.83
C ASP A 416 -26.03 11.70 14.13
N ASP A 417 -25.52 10.52 14.52
CA ASP A 417 -24.80 10.29 15.78
C ASP A 417 -23.39 9.75 15.56
N TYR A 418 -22.47 10.66 15.22
CA TYR A 418 -21.06 10.34 14.93
C TYR A 418 -20.36 9.68 16.11
N GLU A 419 -20.50 10.22 17.32
CA GLU A 419 -19.80 9.69 18.50
C GLU A 419 -20.41 8.39 18.98
N GLY A 420 -21.75 8.30 19.05
CA GLY A 420 -22.43 7.07 19.43
C GLY A 420 -22.17 5.91 18.48
N PHE A 421 -21.97 6.19 17.18
CA PHE A 421 -21.53 5.19 16.22
C PHE A 421 -20.21 4.54 16.61
N PHE A 422 -19.18 5.34 16.93
CA PHE A 422 -17.87 4.79 17.31
C PHE A 422 -17.90 4.10 18.66
N GLU A 423 -18.71 4.56 19.61
CA GLU A 423 -18.93 3.84 20.87
C GLU A 423 -19.59 2.48 20.63
N ALA A 424 -20.61 2.40 19.77
CA ALA A 424 -21.30 1.16 19.45
C ALA A 424 -20.39 0.15 18.72
N VAL A 425 -19.56 0.62 17.79
CA VAL A 425 -18.66 -0.26 17.01
C VAL A 425 -17.55 -0.88 17.86
N LYS A 426 -17.12 -0.25 18.97
CA LYS A 426 -16.11 -0.84 19.88
C LYS A 426 -16.47 -2.24 20.36
N ALA A 427 -17.75 -2.50 20.56
CA ALA A 427 -18.25 -3.82 20.98
C ALA A 427 -18.16 -4.88 19.88
N LYS A 428 -17.69 -4.51 18.67
CA LYS A 428 -17.61 -5.34 17.46
C LYS A 428 -18.94 -6.06 17.13
N PRO A 429 -20.09 -5.35 17.11
CA PRO A 429 -21.38 -5.96 16.78
C PRO A 429 -21.39 -6.44 15.32
N LYS A 430 -22.34 -7.30 14.94
CA LYS A 430 -22.65 -7.53 13.53
C LYS A 430 -23.36 -6.30 12.96
N VAL A 431 -22.80 -5.70 11.91
CA VAL A 431 -23.29 -4.44 11.35
C VAL A 431 -24.15 -4.67 10.11
N GLU A 432 -25.37 -4.16 10.11
CA GLU A 432 -26.21 -4.05 8.92
C GLU A 432 -25.92 -2.74 8.19
N VAL A 433 -25.35 -2.87 7.00
CA VAL A 433 -24.92 -1.77 6.14
C VAL A 433 -26.05 -1.35 5.21
N PHE A 434 -26.30 -0.05 5.04
CA PHE A 434 -27.28 0.48 4.07
C PHE A 434 -26.60 1.07 2.82
N ASP A 435 -27.30 1.11 1.68
CA ASP A 435 -26.81 1.77 0.46
C ASP A 435 -26.96 3.30 0.56
N GLY A 436 -25.84 3.98 0.78
CA GLY A 436 -25.78 5.43 0.96
C GLY A 436 -24.51 5.85 1.69
N LEU A 437 -24.35 7.17 1.85
CA LEU A 437 -23.23 7.73 2.60
C LEU A 437 -23.53 7.71 4.11
N LEU A 438 -22.55 7.32 4.91
CA LEU A 438 -22.53 7.56 6.34
C LEU A 438 -21.21 8.24 6.68
N PHE A 439 -21.28 9.40 7.35
CA PHE A 439 -20.12 10.23 7.69
C PHE A 439 -19.13 10.43 6.52
N GLY A 440 -19.71 10.63 5.33
CA GLY A 440 -19.02 10.89 4.07
C GLY A 440 -18.34 9.68 3.39
N LEU A 441 -18.51 8.46 3.91
CA LEU A 441 -18.00 7.24 3.27
C LEU A 441 -19.09 6.47 2.53
N SER A 442 -18.77 5.96 1.34
CA SER A 442 -19.65 5.05 0.59
C SER A 442 -19.73 3.67 1.28
N PRO A 443 -20.74 2.84 0.96
CA PRO A 443 -20.83 1.50 1.54
C PRO A 443 -19.54 0.69 1.31
N ARG A 444 -18.99 0.72 0.09
CA ARG A 444 -17.74 0.03 -0.25
C ARG A 444 -16.55 0.48 0.61
N GLN A 445 -16.43 1.78 0.88
CA GLN A 445 -15.39 2.32 1.75
C GLN A 445 -15.58 1.88 3.21
N ARG A 446 -16.82 1.88 3.71
CA ARG A 446 -17.16 1.43 5.07
C ARG A 446 -16.91 -0.07 5.28
N LEU A 447 -17.07 -0.88 4.23
CA LEU A 447 -16.73 -2.30 4.32
C LEU A 447 -15.26 -2.53 4.67
N TRP A 448 -14.33 -1.70 4.20
CA TRP A 448 -12.93 -1.79 4.63
C TRP A 448 -12.79 -1.58 6.14
N PHE A 449 -13.45 -0.56 6.72
CA PHE A 449 -13.45 -0.32 8.16
C PHE A 449 -13.85 -1.56 8.96
N TYR A 450 -15.03 -2.12 8.65
CA TYR A 450 -15.52 -3.31 9.34
C TYR A 450 -14.59 -4.51 9.13
N ASP A 451 -14.04 -4.63 7.92
CA ASP A 451 -13.11 -5.70 7.58
C ASP A 451 -11.84 -5.68 8.45
N ARG A 452 -11.25 -4.50 8.62
CA ARG A 452 -10.03 -4.29 9.42
C ARG A 452 -10.26 -4.55 10.91
N LEU A 453 -11.43 -4.19 11.44
CA LEU A 453 -11.82 -4.46 12.82
C LEU A 453 -12.23 -5.93 13.06
N GLY A 454 -12.39 -6.72 12.00
CA GLY A 454 -12.88 -8.08 12.05
C GLY A 454 -14.37 -8.17 12.41
N VAL A 455 -15.15 -7.19 11.97
CA VAL A 455 -16.58 -7.05 12.21
C VAL A 455 -17.37 -7.71 11.08
N ALA A 456 -18.30 -8.59 11.42
CA ALA A 456 -19.20 -9.19 10.45
C ALA A 456 -20.23 -8.18 9.94
N VAL A 457 -20.57 -8.26 8.65
CA VAL A 457 -21.54 -7.37 8.02
C VAL A 457 -22.73 -8.13 7.43
N SER A 458 -23.85 -7.43 7.28
CA SER A 458 -24.97 -7.81 6.42
C SER A 458 -25.42 -6.60 5.61
N PHE A 459 -26.06 -6.82 4.47
CA PHE A 459 -26.48 -5.75 3.56
C PHE A 459 -27.99 -5.55 3.65
N ALA A 460 -28.44 -4.33 4.01
CA ALA A 460 -29.86 -3.98 4.04
C ALA A 460 -30.45 -4.10 2.63
N GLY A 461 -31.44 -4.99 2.45
CA GLY A 461 -32.04 -5.27 1.14
C GLY A 461 -31.22 -6.19 0.22
N GLY A 462 -30.03 -6.62 0.65
CA GLY A 462 -29.12 -7.47 -0.13
C GLY A 462 -28.13 -6.67 -0.97
N VAL A 463 -26.88 -7.14 -1.08
CA VAL A 463 -25.82 -6.40 -1.80
C VAL A 463 -26.12 -6.21 -3.29
N ALA A 464 -26.93 -7.08 -3.89
CA ALA A 464 -27.29 -6.94 -5.31
C ALA A 464 -28.08 -5.65 -5.61
N SER A 465 -28.69 -5.01 -4.60
CA SER A 465 -29.38 -3.73 -4.75
C SER A 465 -28.48 -2.51 -4.57
N PHE A 466 -27.21 -2.69 -4.19
CA PHE A 466 -26.29 -1.57 -3.91
C PHE A 466 -25.76 -0.97 -5.19
N THR A 467 -25.56 0.35 -5.19
CA THR A 467 -24.95 1.07 -6.33
C THR A 467 -23.57 0.50 -6.69
N ASP A 468 -22.77 0.14 -5.68
CA ASP A 468 -21.42 -0.42 -5.82
C ASP A 468 -21.38 -1.97 -5.81
N ALA A 469 -22.52 -2.65 -6.03
CA ALA A 469 -22.67 -4.11 -5.90
C ALA A 469 -21.55 -4.89 -6.60
N ALA A 470 -21.25 -4.52 -7.86
CA ALA A 470 -20.22 -5.18 -8.64
C ALA A 470 -18.87 -5.17 -7.88
N SER A 471 -18.36 -3.99 -7.52
CA SER A 471 -17.05 -3.85 -6.88
C SER A 471 -17.00 -4.54 -5.52
N ILE A 472 -18.09 -4.47 -4.73
CA ILE A 472 -18.18 -5.18 -3.45
C ILE A 472 -18.05 -6.69 -3.66
N ILE A 473 -18.78 -7.25 -4.63
CA ILE A 473 -18.71 -8.67 -4.98
C ILE A 473 -17.30 -9.03 -5.45
N ALA A 474 -16.67 -8.20 -6.29
CA ALA A 474 -15.34 -8.44 -6.79
C ALA A 474 -14.28 -8.51 -5.68
N HIS A 475 -14.27 -7.55 -4.76
CA HIS A 475 -13.35 -7.56 -3.63
C HIS A 475 -13.58 -8.74 -2.68
N SER A 476 -14.85 -9.11 -2.46
CA SER A 476 -15.20 -10.29 -1.66
C SER A 476 -14.65 -11.58 -2.28
N ILE A 477 -14.91 -11.80 -3.58
CA ILE A 477 -14.48 -12.99 -4.33
C ILE A 477 -12.96 -13.03 -4.50
N ALA A 478 -12.33 -11.88 -4.75
CA ALA A 478 -10.88 -11.73 -4.87
C ALA A 478 -10.11 -11.95 -3.56
N GLY A 479 -10.82 -12.10 -2.43
CA GLY A 479 -10.18 -12.27 -1.13
C GLY A 479 -9.59 -10.98 -0.55
N ASN A 480 -9.90 -9.81 -1.15
CA ASN A 480 -9.41 -8.52 -0.69
C ASN A 480 -10.00 -8.15 0.67
N TYR A 481 -11.31 -8.40 0.86
CA TYR A 481 -11.89 -8.41 2.21
C TYR A 481 -11.56 -9.70 2.96
N HIS A 482 -11.22 -9.58 4.24
CA HIS A 482 -10.85 -10.66 5.14
C HIS A 482 -12.01 -11.27 5.96
N THR A 483 -13.08 -10.51 6.19
CA THR A 483 -14.25 -10.90 7.01
C THR A 483 -15.57 -10.58 6.33
N VAL A 484 -15.60 -9.60 5.43
CA VAL A 484 -16.77 -9.35 4.59
C VAL A 484 -16.94 -10.48 3.57
N GLU A 485 -18.13 -11.10 3.57
CA GLU A 485 -18.56 -12.06 2.57
C GLU A 485 -19.85 -11.60 1.90
N VAL A 486 -19.98 -11.96 0.62
CA VAL A 486 -21.23 -11.85 -0.12
C VAL A 486 -21.83 -13.24 -0.29
N GLU A 487 -23.10 -13.37 0.10
CA GLU A 487 -23.87 -14.60 -0.05
C GLU A 487 -24.02 -15.01 -1.53
N LEU A 488 -24.02 -16.32 -1.78
CA LEU A 488 -24.10 -16.86 -3.14
C LEU A 488 -25.34 -16.36 -3.90
N ASP A 489 -26.48 -16.33 -3.22
CA ASP A 489 -27.76 -15.91 -3.79
C ASP A 489 -27.75 -14.44 -4.23
N GLU A 490 -26.94 -13.60 -3.57
CA GLU A 490 -26.74 -12.20 -3.96
C GLU A 490 -25.87 -12.08 -5.22
N VAL A 491 -24.80 -12.90 -5.33
CA VAL A 491 -23.98 -12.96 -6.54
C VAL A 491 -24.83 -13.44 -7.73
N ALA A 492 -25.67 -14.45 -7.54
CA ALA A 492 -26.58 -14.96 -8.56
C ALA A 492 -27.63 -13.90 -8.96
N ARG A 493 -28.20 -13.17 -7.98
CA ARG A 493 -29.12 -12.06 -8.25
C ARG A 493 -28.47 -10.93 -9.04
N PHE A 494 -27.24 -10.53 -8.67
CA PHE A 494 -26.46 -9.55 -9.43
C PHE A 494 -26.19 -10.03 -10.86
N ALA A 495 -25.77 -11.28 -11.05
CA ALA A 495 -25.52 -11.84 -12.37
C ALA A 495 -26.79 -11.89 -13.25
N SER A 496 -27.96 -12.06 -12.61
CA SER A 496 -29.26 -12.07 -13.28
C SER A 496 -29.69 -10.69 -13.73
N SER A 497 -29.49 -9.69 -12.88
CA SER A 497 -29.87 -8.30 -13.16
C SER A 497 -28.90 -7.59 -14.11
N GLN A 498 -27.63 -8.03 -14.14
CA GLN A 498 -26.58 -7.43 -14.98
C GLN A 498 -25.79 -8.47 -15.82
N PRO A 499 -26.45 -9.24 -16.70
CA PRO A 499 -25.83 -10.37 -17.41
C PRO A 499 -24.70 -9.98 -18.39
N GLY A 500 -24.61 -8.71 -18.77
CA GLY A 500 -23.56 -8.16 -19.63
C GLY A 500 -22.37 -7.52 -18.90
N HIS A 501 -22.39 -7.51 -17.56
CA HIS A 501 -21.31 -6.90 -16.79
C HIS A 501 -20.03 -7.76 -16.86
N SER A 502 -18.85 -7.12 -16.91
CA SER A 502 -17.55 -7.80 -17.06
C SER A 502 -17.28 -8.85 -15.97
N LEU A 503 -17.62 -8.54 -14.71
CA LEU A 503 -17.58 -9.49 -13.59
C LEU A 503 -18.33 -10.79 -13.90
N VAL A 504 -19.52 -10.69 -14.51
CA VAL A 504 -20.33 -11.87 -14.85
C VAL A 504 -19.64 -12.71 -15.93
N GLY A 505 -18.94 -12.06 -16.87
CA GLY A 505 -18.05 -12.74 -17.81
C GLY A 505 -17.00 -13.59 -17.11
N TYR A 506 -16.25 -13.00 -16.16
CA TYR A 506 -15.26 -13.74 -15.38
C TYR A 506 -15.87 -14.88 -14.55
N LEU A 507 -17.06 -14.69 -13.97
CA LEU A 507 -17.76 -15.74 -13.24
C LEU A 507 -18.18 -16.91 -14.15
N ARG A 508 -18.70 -16.62 -15.35
CA ARG A 508 -19.06 -17.64 -16.35
C ARG A 508 -17.84 -18.42 -16.83
N ASP A 509 -16.77 -17.72 -17.15
CA ASP A 509 -15.53 -18.34 -17.62
C ASP A 509 -14.87 -19.17 -16.52
N ALA A 510 -14.87 -18.70 -15.27
CA ALA A 510 -14.37 -19.47 -14.14
C ALA A 510 -15.22 -20.73 -13.88
N LEU A 511 -16.54 -20.65 -14.00
CA LEU A 511 -17.44 -21.80 -13.86
C LEU A 511 -17.16 -22.85 -14.95
N GLY A 512 -17.01 -22.42 -16.20
CA GLY A 512 -16.65 -23.30 -17.32
C GLY A 512 -15.34 -24.05 -17.04
N VAL A 513 -14.29 -23.32 -16.62
CA VAL A 513 -13.01 -23.92 -16.22
C VAL A 513 -13.19 -24.93 -15.10
N VAL A 514 -13.85 -24.57 -13.99
CA VAL A 514 -14.00 -25.46 -12.82
C VAL A 514 -14.80 -26.73 -13.14
N GLN A 515 -15.77 -26.67 -14.06
CA GLN A 515 -16.55 -27.84 -14.45
C GLN A 515 -15.80 -28.79 -15.40
N GLN A 516 -14.89 -28.27 -16.23
CA GLN A 516 -14.29 -29.03 -17.33
C GLN A 516 -12.81 -29.34 -17.17
N TRP A 517 -12.07 -28.63 -16.30
CA TRP A 517 -10.60 -28.67 -16.26
C TRP A 517 -10.00 -30.07 -16.09
N ALA A 518 -10.68 -30.97 -15.38
CA ALA A 518 -10.20 -32.33 -15.15
C ALA A 518 -10.16 -33.19 -16.44
N MET A 519 -11.01 -32.87 -17.41
CA MET A 519 -11.13 -33.57 -18.70
C MET A 519 -10.73 -32.68 -19.89
N ALA A 520 -10.31 -31.45 -19.63
CA ALA A 520 -9.94 -30.49 -20.66
C ALA A 520 -8.70 -30.97 -21.44
N PRO A 521 -8.69 -30.83 -22.78
CA PRO A 521 -7.51 -31.12 -23.57
C PRO A 521 -6.30 -30.28 -23.14
N ILE A 522 -5.11 -30.90 -23.12
CA ILE A 522 -3.85 -30.23 -22.83
C ILE A 522 -3.17 -29.77 -24.12
N GLU A 523 -3.00 -28.47 -24.27
CA GLU A 523 -2.22 -27.82 -25.33
C GLU A 523 -0.75 -27.68 -24.90
N LEU A 524 0.16 -28.28 -25.66
CA LEU A 524 1.60 -28.21 -25.40
C LEU A 524 2.16 -26.83 -25.82
N ARG A 525 1.95 -25.83 -24.96
CA ARG A 525 2.55 -24.50 -25.07
C ARG A 525 2.98 -23.97 -23.70
N GLU A 526 3.94 -23.05 -23.71
CA GLU A 526 4.43 -22.40 -22.50
C GLU A 526 3.41 -21.41 -21.91
N GLY A 527 3.53 -21.15 -20.61
CA GLY A 527 2.68 -20.22 -19.87
C GLY A 527 1.33 -20.79 -19.46
N TYR A 528 0.45 -19.90 -19.00
CA TYR A 528 -0.89 -20.24 -18.53
C TYR A 528 -1.94 -20.08 -19.65
N ALA A 529 -2.92 -20.97 -19.67
CA ALA A 529 -4.06 -20.87 -20.57
C ALA A 529 -4.92 -19.66 -20.23
N ARG A 530 -5.54 -19.08 -21.26
CA ARG A 530 -6.60 -18.08 -21.15
C ARG A 530 -7.89 -18.66 -21.70
N HIS A 531 -9.00 -18.41 -21.03
CA HIS A 531 -10.31 -18.96 -21.37
C HIS A 531 -11.37 -17.88 -21.52
N GLY A 532 -12.29 -18.14 -22.46
CA GLY A 532 -13.52 -17.37 -22.64
C GLY A 532 -13.36 -15.91 -23.10
N GLN A 533 -14.49 -15.20 -23.11
CA GLN A 533 -14.55 -13.81 -23.59
C GLN A 533 -13.98 -12.81 -22.59
N SER A 534 -13.96 -13.15 -21.30
CA SER A 534 -13.33 -12.32 -20.28
C SER A 534 -11.80 -12.37 -20.34
N GLY A 535 -11.23 -13.34 -21.08
CA GLY A 535 -9.80 -13.57 -21.13
C GLY A 535 -9.22 -14.08 -19.80
N LEU A 536 -10.01 -14.83 -19.02
CA LEU A 536 -9.62 -15.37 -17.73
C LEU A 536 -8.33 -16.21 -17.86
N GLU A 537 -7.23 -15.75 -17.26
CA GLU A 537 -5.99 -16.51 -17.19
C GLU A 537 -6.06 -17.52 -16.05
N ILE A 538 -5.82 -18.79 -16.35
CA ILE A 538 -5.90 -19.89 -15.37
C ILE A 538 -4.55 -19.97 -14.63
N SER A 539 -4.34 -19.01 -13.72
CA SER A 539 -3.10 -18.78 -12.98
C SER A 539 -3.37 -18.07 -11.64
N PHE A 540 -2.29 -17.78 -10.90
CA PHE A 540 -2.30 -16.99 -9.67
C PHE A 540 -3.01 -15.62 -9.81
N LYS A 541 -3.15 -15.07 -11.02
CA LYS A 541 -3.86 -13.79 -11.25
C LYS A 541 -5.30 -13.80 -10.76
N TYR A 542 -5.99 -14.93 -10.87
CA TYR A 542 -7.40 -15.11 -10.55
C TYR A 542 -7.61 -16.26 -9.56
N GLU A 543 -6.61 -16.52 -8.72
CA GLU A 543 -6.60 -17.64 -7.78
C GLU A 543 -7.85 -17.72 -6.90
N ASP A 544 -8.17 -16.61 -6.23
CA ASP A 544 -9.27 -16.56 -5.28
C ASP A 544 -10.64 -16.66 -5.96
N LEU A 545 -10.77 -16.16 -7.20
CA LEU A 545 -11.96 -16.38 -8.03
C LEU A 545 -12.14 -17.87 -8.36
N LEU A 546 -11.08 -18.55 -8.81
CA LEU A 546 -11.13 -19.97 -9.14
C LEU A 546 -11.41 -20.83 -7.89
N ILE A 547 -10.81 -20.50 -6.75
CA ILE A 547 -11.07 -21.17 -5.46
C ILE A 547 -12.50 -20.93 -4.99
N TRP A 548 -13.00 -19.69 -5.08
CA TRP A 548 -14.39 -19.38 -4.78
C TRP A 548 -15.32 -20.21 -5.65
N MET A 549 -15.05 -20.27 -6.96
CA MET A 549 -15.84 -21.06 -7.90
C MET A 549 -15.80 -22.56 -7.58
N LEU A 550 -14.64 -23.13 -7.25
CA LEU A 550 -14.52 -24.53 -6.81
C LEU A 550 -15.39 -24.86 -5.59
N ARG A 551 -15.61 -23.90 -4.69
CA ARG A 551 -16.45 -24.07 -3.49
C ARG A 551 -17.94 -24.01 -3.78
N PHE A 552 -18.35 -23.32 -4.83
CA PHE A 552 -19.76 -22.98 -5.07
C PHE A 552 -20.33 -23.48 -6.41
N ALA A 553 -19.51 -24.07 -7.29
CA ALA A 553 -19.92 -24.49 -8.64
C ALA A 553 -21.16 -25.40 -8.66
N GLU A 554 -21.27 -26.37 -7.74
CA GLU A 554 -22.44 -27.26 -7.66
C GLU A 554 -23.72 -26.48 -7.37
N ARG A 555 -23.67 -25.57 -6.39
CA ARG A 555 -24.82 -24.74 -6.01
C ARG A 555 -25.15 -23.70 -7.08
N LEU A 556 -24.15 -23.19 -7.79
CA LEU A 556 -24.35 -22.22 -8.87
C LEU A 556 -25.02 -22.82 -10.11
N ALA A 557 -24.81 -24.12 -10.36
CA ALA A 557 -25.48 -24.81 -11.47
C ALA A 557 -27.01 -24.77 -11.33
N ASP A 558 -27.53 -24.75 -10.11
CA ASP A 558 -28.96 -24.65 -9.81
C ASP A 558 -29.55 -23.27 -10.12
N HIS A 559 -28.72 -22.22 -10.24
CA HIS A 559 -29.17 -20.84 -10.41
C HIS A 559 -29.39 -20.41 -11.87
N ALA A 560 -29.22 -21.27 -12.89
CA ALA A 560 -29.52 -21.06 -14.32
C ALA A 560 -28.96 -19.79 -15.03
N VAL A 561 -28.30 -18.88 -14.33
CA VAL A 561 -27.98 -17.51 -14.78
C VAL A 561 -26.51 -17.37 -15.21
N ILE A 562 -25.62 -18.14 -14.59
CA ILE A 562 -24.22 -18.24 -14.96
C ILE A 562 -24.08 -19.49 -15.84
N VAL A 563 -24.33 -19.32 -17.13
CA VAL A 563 -24.16 -20.42 -18.10
C VAL A 563 -22.67 -20.61 -18.37
N PRO A 564 -22.10 -21.81 -18.16
CA PRO A 564 -20.68 -22.06 -18.38
C PRO A 564 -20.35 -21.96 -19.87
N THR A 565 -19.15 -21.47 -20.17
CA THR A 565 -18.58 -21.52 -21.52
C THR A 565 -18.01 -22.92 -21.81
N ALA A 566 -18.20 -23.41 -23.04
CA ALA A 566 -17.70 -24.71 -23.49
C ALA A 566 -16.22 -24.64 -23.93
N ASP A 567 -15.63 -25.79 -24.21
CA ASP A 567 -14.32 -25.95 -24.87
C ASP A 567 -13.13 -25.39 -24.08
N VAL A 568 -13.08 -25.65 -22.77
CA VAL A 568 -11.92 -25.32 -21.95
C VAL A 568 -10.70 -26.09 -22.46
N ARG A 569 -9.60 -25.37 -22.72
CA ARG A 569 -8.30 -25.94 -23.07
C ARG A 569 -7.24 -25.43 -22.11
N LEU A 570 -6.36 -26.33 -21.65
CA LEU A 570 -5.36 -26.01 -20.64
C LEU A 570 -3.96 -26.17 -21.19
N THR A 571 -3.01 -25.41 -20.65
CA THR A 571 -1.59 -25.75 -20.74
C THR A 571 -1.22 -26.69 -19.59
N PRO A 572 -0.06 -27.38 -19.64
CA PRO A 572 0.45 -28.15 -18.50
C PRO A 572 0.50 -27.32 -17.21
N ALA A 573 0.98 -26.07 -17.30
CA ALA A 573 1.08 -25.18 -16.15
C ALA A 573 -0.29 -24.84 -15.52
N SER A 574 -1.31 -24.60 -16.35
CA SER A 574 -2.68 -24.35 -15.87
C SER A 574 -3.34 -25.59 -15.29
N TYR A 575 -3.10 -26.77 -15.86
CA TYR A 575 -3.60 -28.03 -15.30
C TYR A 575 -2.99 -28.31 -13.91
N ASP A 576 -1.67 -28.21 -13.79
CA ASP A 576 -0.96 -28.36 -12.51
C ASP A 576 -1.43 -27.32 -11.49
N TYR A 577 -1.69 -26.10 -11.95
CA TYR A 577 -2.23 -25.03 -11.11
C TYR A 577 -3.63 -25.36 -10.57
N MET A 578 -4.55 -25.81 -11.43
CA MET A 578 -5.89 -26.23 -11.01
C MET A 578 -5.85 -27.38 -9.99
N GLN A 579 -4.94 -28.34 -10.15
CA GLN A 579 -4.72 -29.41 -9.15
C GLN A 579 -4.33 -28.85 -7.78
N ARG A 580 -3.42 -27.86 -7.75
CA ARG A 580 -2.98 -27.22 -6.49
C ARG A 580 -4.14 -26.50 -5.79
N ILE A 581 -4.84 -25.62 -6.49
CA ILE A 581 -5.88 -24.78 -5.87
C ILE A 581 -7.14 -25.58 -5.50
N LYS A 582 -7.38 -26.76 -6.09
CA LYS A 582 -8.41 -27.69 -5.61
C LYS A 582 -8.16 -28.11 -4.16
N ALA A 583 -6.92 -28.42 -3.79
CA ALA A 583 -6.57 -28.76 -2.41
C ALA A 583 -6.76 -27.56 -1.48
N SER A 584 -6.40 -26.35 -1.93
CA SER A 584 -6.64 -25.09 -1.22
C SER A 584 -8.13 -24.85 -0.94
N ALA A 585 -8.99 -25.03 -1.95
CA ALA A 585 -10.44 -24.90 -1.81
C ALA A 585 -10.99 -25.87 -0.75
N TYR A 586 -10.56 -27.14 -0.78
CA TYR A 586 -10.96 -28.13 0.21
C TYR A 586 -10.52 -27.75 1.63
N ARG A 587 -9.28 -27.26 1.80
CA ARG A 587 -8.75 -26.81 3.10
C ARG A 587 -9.57 -25.66 3.68
N VAL A 588 -9.91 -24.65 2.86
CA VAL A 588 -10.72 -23.51 3.29
C VAL A 588 -12.11 -23.96 3.71
N THR A 589 -12.78 -24.80 2.91
CA THR A 589 -14.09 -25.37 3.24
C THR A 589 -14.08 -26.10 4.57
N ARG A 590 -13.04 -26.91 4.85
CA ARG A 590 -12.89 -27.60 6.13
C ARG A 590 -12.73 -26.66 7.32
N ILE A 591 -11.98 -25.56 7.19
CA ILE A 591 -11.83 -24.57 8.27
C ILE A 591 -13.18 -23.93 8.58
N LEU A 592 -13.94 -23.54 7.55
CA LEU A 592 -15.25 -22.93 7.70
C LEU A 592 -16.31 -23.88 8.27
N GLN A 593 -16.22 -25.18 7.97
CA GLN A 593 -17.15 -26.20 8.48
C GLN A 593 -16.77 -26.71 9.88
N GLY A 594 -15.47 -26.81 10.19
CA GLY A 594 -14.96 -27.37 11.45
C GLY A 594 -15.20 -26.50 12.69
N SER A 595 -15.98 -25.43 12.56
CA SER A 595 -16.37 -24.53 13.65
C SER A 595 -17.89 -24.46 13.85
N LYS A 596 -18.65 -25.34 13.19
CA LYS A 596 -20.08 -25.55 13.43
C LYS A 596 -20.33 -26.61 14.48
#